data_AF-A0A927Y487-F1
#
_entry.id   AF-A0A927Y487-F1
#
_cell.length_a   1.000
_cell.length_b   1.000
_cell.length_c   1.000
_cell.angle_alpha   90.00
_cell.angle_beta   90.00
_cell.angle_gamma   90.00
#
_symmetry.space_group_name_H-M   'P 1'
#
loop_
_entity.id
_entity.type
_entity.pdbx_description
1 polymer ?
#
loop_
_entity_poly.entity_id
_entity_poly.type
_entity_poly.pdbx_seq_one_letter_code
_entity_poly.pdbx_strand_id
1 'polypeptide(L)' 'MNNEFVHKILSEKITKNKEIIKIRIDDVNLSIQDTCDFIRIAKKELEEMGYKIYSAGKKYIVKNKEFVVGNGEVIVAVK' A
#
# COMPACT_ATOMS: atom_id res chain seq x y z
N MET A 1 1.38 -15.91 -6.35
CA MET A 1 0.60 -14.75 -6.80
C MET A 1 1.30 -14.08 -7.99
N ASN A 2 0.58 -13.49 -8.96
CA ASN A 2 1.22 -12.96 -10.17
C ASN A 2 1.73 -11.52 -9.94
N ASN A 3 3.05 -11.29 -10.03
CA ASN A 3 3.66 -9.99 -9.76
C ASN A 3 3.07 -8.87 -10.63
N GLU A 4 2.70 -9.16 -11.88
CA GLU A 4 2.07 -8.21 -12.80
C GLU A 4 0.76 -7.61 -12.24
N PHE A 5 -0.01 -8.39 -11.47
CA PHE A 5 -1.25 -7.90 -10.88
C PHE A 5 -0.97 -6.84 -9.81
N VAL A 6 0.07 -7.07 -8.99
CA VAL A 6 0.51 -6.12 -7.96
C VAL A 6 0.98 -4.83 -8.59
N HIS A 7 1.87 -4.93 -9.59
CA HIS A 7 2.37 -3.80 -10.36
C HIS A 7 1.24 -2.94 -10.96
N LYS A 8 0.21 -3.59 -11.51
CA LYS A 8 -0.93 -2.91 -12.12
C LYS A 8 -1.74 -2.12 -11.08
N ILE A 9 -2.13 -2.78 -9.98
CA ILE A 9 -2.90 -2.14 -8.90
C ILE A 9 -2.11 -0.96 -8.30
N LEU A 10 -0.82 -1.16 -8.05
CA LEU A 10 0.06 -0.09 -7.55
C LEU A 10 0.14 1.07 -8.53
N SER A 11 0.39 0.79 -9.81
CA SER A 11 0.48 1.81 -10.84
C SER A 11 -0.80 2.62 -10.97
N GLU A 12 -1.97 2.00 -10.87
CA GLU A 12 -3.26 2.71 -10.88
C GLU A 12 -3.41 3.63 -9.65
N LYS A 13 -3.06 3.14 -8.45
CA LYS A 13 -3.11 3.95 -7.22
C LYS A 13 -2.09 5.10 -7.27
N ILE A 14 -0.88 4.85 -7.78
CA ILE A 14 0.17 5.85 -7.98
C ILE A 14 -0.27 6.91 -8.99
N THR A 15 -0.93 6.50 -10.06
CA THR A 15 -1.46 7.44 -11.07
C THR A 15 -2.56 8.33 -10.48
N LYS A 16 -3.40 7.80 -9.58
CA LYS A 16 -4.41 8.60 -8.86
C LYS A 16 -3.83 9.52 -7.80
N ASN A 17 -2.81 9.09 -7.05
CA ASN A 17 -2.15 9.86 -6.00
C ASN A 17 -0.67 9.49 -5.88
N LYS A 18 0.20 10.25 -6.56
CA LYS A 18 1.66 10.01 -6.51
C LYS A 18 2.31 10.28 -5.16
N GLU A 19 1.68 11.08 -4.30
CA GLU A 19 2.24 11.38 -2.99
C GLU A 19 1.92 10.29 -1.96
N ILE A 20 0.68 9.78 -1.95
CA ILE A 20 0.19 8.84 -0.93
C ILE A 20 -0.58 7.70 -1.57
N ILE A 21 -0.04 6.50 -1.46
CA ILE A 21 -0.66 5.26 -1.91
C ILE A 21 -1.34 4.59 -0.72
N LYS A 22 -2.66 4.42 -0.78
CA LYS A 22 -3.40 3.67 0.25
C LYS A 22 -3.96 2.40 -0.36
N ILE A 23 -3.54 1.27 0.21
CA ILE A 23 -4.01 -0.05 -0.19
C ILE A 23 -4.91 -0.58 0.92
N ARG A 24 -6.13 -0.96 0.54
CA ARG A 24 -7.11 -1.59 1.43
C ARG A 24 -7.24 -3.06 1.08
N ILE A 25 -7.41 -3.90 2.10
CA ILE A 25 -7.63 -5.34 1.88
C ILE A 25 -8.95 -5.60 1.15
N ASP A 26 -9.92 -4.73 1.38
CA ASP A 26 -11.24 -4.75 0.73
C ASP A 26 -11.15 -4.49 -0.79
N ASP A 27 -10.15 -3.71 -1.22
CA ASP A 27 -9.94 -3.35 -2.63
C ASP A 27 -9.43 -4.53 -3.46
N VAL A 28 -8.76 -5.49 -2.81
CA VAL A 28 -8.09 -6.61 -3.48
C VAL A 28 -8.94 -7.89 -3.48
N ASN A 29 -9.91 -8.02 -2.56
CA ASN A 29 -10.78 -9.21 -2.42
C ASN A 29 -10.02 -10.54 -2.54
N LEU A 30 -8.84 -10.61 -1.93
CA LEU A 30 -7.92 -11.74 -2.00
C LEU A 30 -8.07 -12.65 -0.78
N SER A 31 -7.70 -13.92 -0.96
CA SER A 31 -7.45 -14.83 0.16
C SER A 31 -6.37 -14.28 1.10
N ILE A 32 -6.39 -14.71 2.37
CA ILE A 32 -5.43 -14.27 3.39
C ILE A 32 -3.97 -14.53 2.95
N GLN A 33 -3.72 -15.68 2.31
CA GLN A 33 -2.39 -16.03 1.78
C GLN A 33 -1.96 -15.09 0.65
N ASP A 34 -2.80 -14.92 -0.37
CA ASP A 34 -2.53 -13.99 -1.47
C ASP A 34 -2.37 -12.55 -0.99
N THR A 35 -3.14 -12.12 0.01
CA THR A 35 -2.99 -10.79 0.59
C THR A 35 -1.61 -10.61 1.21
N CYS A 36 -1.10 -11.62 1.92
CA CYS A 36 0.23 -11.55 2.52
C CYS A 36 1.33 -11.42 1.45
N ASP A 37 1.21 -12.22 0.38
CA ASP A 37 2.12 -12.19 -0.78
C ASP A 37 2.06 -10.83 -1.50
N PHE A 38 0.84 -10.33 -1.74
CA PHE A 38 0.58 -9.01 -2.32
C PHE A 38 1.26 -7.92 -1.50
N ILE A 39 1.04 -7.91 -0.18
CA ILE A 39 1.61 -6.91 0.73
C ILE A 39 3.13 -6.97 0.63
N ARG A 40 3.73 -8.16 0.64
CA ARG A 40 5.18 -8.33 0.60
C ARG A 40 5.78 -7.80 -0.70
N ILE A 41 5.19 -8.13 -1.84
CA ILE A 41 5.62 -7.65 -3.17
C ILE A 41 5.44 -6.13 -3.25
N ALA A 42 4.25 -5.64 -2.85
CA ALA A 42 3.93 -4.24 -2.94
C ALA A 42 4.84 -3.36 -2.09
N LYS A 43 5.17 -3.80 -0.87
CA LYS A 43 6.13 -3.12 -0.01
C LYS A 43 7.48 -2.98 -0.70
N LYS A 44 8.01 -4.10 -1.20
CA LYS A 44 9.31 -4.12 -1.86
C LYS A 44 9.36 -3.15 -3.04
N GLU A 45 8.37 -3.21 -3.92
CA GLU A 45 8.28 -2.30 -5.07
C GLU A 45 8.21 -0.83 -4.67
N LEU A 46 7.33 -0.50 -3.74
CA LEU A 46 7.14 0.88 -3.29
C LEU A 46 8.41 1.39 -2.60
N GLU A 47 9.11 0.57 -1.83
CA GLU A 47 10.44 0.90 -1.29
C GLU A 47 11.48 1.13 -2.39
N GLU A 48 11.53 0.28 -3.42
CA GLU A 48 12.42 0.45 -4.58
C GLU A 48 12.11 1.74 -5.36
N MET A 49 10.84 2.18 -5.38
CA MET A 49 10.41 3.45 -5.97
C MET A 49 10.66 4.69 -5.05
N GLY A 50 11.16 4.46 -3.82
CA GLY A 50 11.49 5.49 -2.84
C GLY A 50 10.32 5.95 -1.96
N TYR A 51 9.25 5.16 -1.84
CA TYR A 51 8.16 5.42 -0.90
C TYR A 51 8.47 4.85 0.47
N LYS A 52 8.06 5.56 1.52
CA LYS A 52 8.03 5.06 2.89
C LYS A 52 6.77 4.25 3.13
N ILE A 53 6.93 3.01 3.57
CA ILE A 53 5.83 2.09 3.87
C ILE A 53 5.41 2.20 5.32
N TYR A 54 4.10 2.33 5.52
CA TYR A 54 3.45 2.30 6.80
C TYR A 54 2.40 1.19 6.83
N SER A 55 2.30 0.50 7.97
CA SER A 55 1.45 -0.67 8.15
C SER A 55 0.16 -0.32 8.90
N ALA A 56 -0.89 -1.10 8.65
CA ALA A 56 -2.18 -1.05 9.36
C ALA A 56 -2.07 -0.94 10.87
N GLY A 57 -2.95 -0.14 11.49
CA GLY A 57 -3.09 -0.04 12.94
C GLY A 57 -2.08 0.88 13.64
N LYS A 58 -1.15 1.51 12.91
CA LYS A 58 -0.24 2.52 13.45
C LYS A 58 -0.62 3.92 12.95
N LYS A 59 -0.61 4.89 13.86
CA LYS A 59 -0.69 6.31 13.51
C LYS A 59 0.68 6.75 13.00
N TYR A 60 0.72 7.50 11.91
CA TYR A 60 1.96 8.12 11.44
C TYR A 60 1.72 9.55 10.99
N ILE A 61 2.77 10.35 11.13
CA ILE A 61 2.78 11.75 10.73
C ILE A 61 3.62 11.81 9.46
N VAL A 62 3.00 12.22 8.35
CA VAL A 62 3.73 12.40 7.09
C VAL A 62 3.46 13.78 6.55
N LYS A 63 4.54 14.51 6.24
CA LYS A 63 4.50 15.92 5.76
C LYS A 63 3.59 16.80 6.63
N ASN A 64 3.72 16.70 7.95
CA ASN A 64 2.93 17.48 8.92
C ASN A 64 1.41 17.22 8.88
N LYS A 65 0.97 16.16 8.18
CA LYS A 65 -0.40 15.66 8.19
C LYS A 65 -0.44 14.36 8.99
N GLU A 66 -1.34 14.31 9.95
CA GLU A 66 -1.62 13.09 10.70
C GLU A 66 -2.44 12.14 9.83
N PHE A 67 -1.88 10.97 9.58
CA PHE A 67 -2.56 9.90 8.89
C PHE A 67 -2.76 8.75 9.86
N VAL A 68 -4.02 8.42 10.08
CA VAL A 68 -4.41 7.19 10.75
C VAL A 68 -4.67 6.18 9.66
N VAL A 69 -3.95 5.06 9.69
CA VAL A 69 -4.35 3.90 8.89
C VAL A 69 -5.67 3.42 9.46
N GLY A 70 -6.75 3.68 8.73
CA GLY A 70 -8.09 3.27 9.14
C GLY A 70 -8.20 1.74 9.16
N ASN A 71 -9.18 1.23 9.92
CA ASN A 71 -9.53 -0.19 9.87
C ASN A 71 -9.91 -0.57 8.43
N GLY A 72 -9.08 -1.41 7.80
CA GLY A 72 -9.24 -1.87 6.42
C GLY A 72 -8.09 -1.50 5.48
N GLU A 73 -7.24 -0.54 5.84
CA GLU A 73 -6.03 -0.20 5.09
C GLU A 73 -4.87 -1.11 5.54
N VAL A 74 -4.30 -1.88 4.61
CA VAL A 74 -3.19 -2.82 4.89
C VAL A 74 -1.83 -2.17 4.78
N ILE A 75 -1.65 -1.31 3.77
CA ILE A 75 -0.42 -0.58 3.51
C ILE A 75 -0.75 0.85 3.14
N VAL A 76 0.04 1.78 3.67
CA VAL A 76 0.11 3.14 3.15
C VAL A 76 1.55 3.47 2.78
N ALA A 77 1.78 3.85 1.53
CA ALA A 77 3.08 4.28 1.02
C ALA A 77 3.08 5.79 0.83
N VAL A 78 4.13 6.47 1.26
CA VAL A 78 4.22 7.94 1.12
C VAL A 78 5.58 8.39 0.61
N LYS A 79 5.57 9.35 -0.31
CA LYS A 79 6.77 9.95 -0.93
C LYS A 79 6.94 11.43 -0.58
#